data_AF-A0A821PXS1-F1
#
_entry.id   AF-A0A821PXS1-F1
#
_cell.length_a   1.000
_cell.length_b   1.000
_cell.length_c   1.000
_cell.angle_alpha   90.00
_cell.angle_beta   90.00
_cell.angle_gamma   90.00
#
_symmetry.space_group_name_H-M   'P 1'
#
loop_
_entity.id
_entity.type
_entity.pdbx_description
1 polymer ?
#
loop_
_entity_poly.entity_id
_entity_poly.type
_entity_poly.pdbx_seq_one_letter_code
_entity_poly.pdbx_strand_id
1 'polypeptide(L)'
;METTTQDVQNHAARFMWSQMLLKTLLQMPSPSNNTNKDLFEEARRLYANNERILAVIEEFEREYQADHAIKWYKCDSFLYRLINKALRTRDICLIFKFRYLIQHIRKQLKDQQQKILA
;
A
#
# COMPACT_ATOMS: atom_id res chain seq x y z
N MET A 1 -2.62 21.36 -30.78
CA MET A 1 -1.87 20.09 -30.96
C MET A 1 -0.72 19.96 -29.97
N GLU A 2 -0.12 21.06 -29.48
CA GLU A 2 0.95 21.00 -28.46
C GLU A 2 0.47 20.50 -27.08
N THR A 3 -0.75 20.86 -26.66
CA THR A 3 -1.34 20.40 -25.39
C THR A 3 -1.52 18.88 -25.34
N THR A 4 -2.00 18.27 -26.43
CA THR A 4 -2.22 16.81 -26.50
C THR A 4 -0.92 16.01 -26.41
N THR A 5 0.15 16.47 -27.04
CA THR A 5 1.46 15.79 -27.00
C THR A 5 2.11 15.93 -25.62
N GLN A 6 1.99 17.10 -24.99
CA GLN A 6 2.54 17.36 -23.67
C GLN A 6 1.79 16.60 -22.56
N ASP A 7 0.47 16.42 -22.71
CA ASP A 7 -0.33 15.58 -21.82
C ASP A 7 0.09 14.11 -21.93
N VAL A 8 0.27 13.57 -23.15
CA VAL A 8 0.73 12.19 -23.37
C VAL A 8 2.11 11.95 -22.74
N GLN A 9 3.05 12.89 -22.92
CA GLN A 9 4.38 12.81 -22.31
C GLN A 9 4.31 12.84 -20.77
N ASN A 10 3.41 13.64 -20.20
CA ASN A 10 3.18 13.71 -18.76
C ASN A 10 2.60 12.39 -18.21
N HIS A 11 1.64 11.79 -18.91
CA HIS A 11 1.09 10.48 -18.56
C HIS A 11 2.15 9.37 -18.60
N ALA A 12 2.99 9.35 -19.64
CA ALA A 12 4.08 8.39 -19.76
C ALA A 12 5.10 8.55 -18.62
N ALA A 13 5.51 9.78 -18.31
CA ALA A 13 6.43 10.07 -17.21
C ALA A 13 5.86 9.63 -15.85
N ARG A 14 4.57 9.91 -15.59
CA ARG A 14 3.88 9.49 -14.35
C ARG A 14 3.79 7.97 -14.23
N PHE A 15 3.52 7.28 -15.33
CA PHE A 15 3.50 5.83 -15.37
C PHE A 15 4.89 5.26 -15.07
N MET A 16 5.93 5.72 -15.77
CA MET A 16 7.32 5.28 -15.53
C MET A 16 7.76 5.52 -14.09
N TRP A 17 7.46 6.68 -13.52
CA TRP A 17 7.73 6.98 -12.12
C TRP A 17 7.05 5.98 -11.18
N SER A 18 5.77 5.67 -11.43
CA SER A 18 5.01 4.70 -10.62
C SER A 18 5.60 3.29 -10.75
N GLN A 19 6.01 2.87 -11.94
CA GLN A 19 6.67 1.57 -12.17
C GLN A 19 8.01 1.49 -11.45
N MET A 20 8.82 2.56 -11.51
CA MET A 20 10.11 2.60 -10.84
C MET A 20 9.95 2.57 -9.32
N LEU A 21 9.03 3.36 -8.76
CA LEU A 21 8.70 3.32 -7.34
C LEU A 21 8.25 1.93 -6.89
N LEU A 22 7.31 1.31 -7.60
CA LEU A 22 6.85 -0.05 -7.29
C LEU A 22 7.99 -1.06 -7.35
N LYS A 23 8.83 -1.00 -8.39
CA LYS A 23 9.99 -1.90 -8.53
C LYS A 23 10.96 -1.74 -7.36
N THR A 24 11.29 -0.50 -7.00
CA THR A 24 12.18 -0.21 -5.85
C THR A 24 11.58 -0.71 -4.55
N LEU A 25 10.30 -0.43 -4.27
CA LEU A 25 9.62 -0.90 -3.06
C LEU A 25 9.59 -2.43 -2.97
N LEU A 26 9.33 -3.12 -4.09
CA LEU A 26 9.23 -4.58 -4.11
C LEU A 26 10.57 -5.31 -4.00
N GLN A 27 11.68 -4.62 -4.26
CA GLN A 27 13.04 -5.17 -4.11
C GLN A 27 13.64 -4.96 -2.72
N MET A 28 12.99 -4.15 -1.88
CA MET A 28 13.46 -3.95 -0.50
C MET A 28 13.41 -5.27 0.27
N PRO A 29 14.45 -5.59 1.06
CA PRO A 29 14.49 -6.84 1.81
C PRO A 29 13.28 -6.94 2.75
N SER A 30 12.61 -8.08 2.68
CA SER A 30 11.48 -8.36 3.55
C SER A 30 11.99 -8.48 4.97
N PRO A 31 11.34 -7.83 5.94
CA PRO A 31 11.83 -7.75 7.30
C PRO A 31 11.45 -9.00 8.07
N SER A 32 12.29 -9.35 9.04
CA SER A 32 12.35 -10.69 9.62
C SER A 32 11.21 -11.04 10.57
N ASN A 33 10.45 -10.08 11.11
CA ASN A 33 9.15 -10.23 11.80
C ASN A 33 8.71 -8.84 12.36
N ASN A 34 7.45 -8.42 12.15
CA ASN A 34 6.80 -7.20 12.70
C ASN A 34 7.29 -5.80 12.27
N THR A 35 6.98 -5.43 11.04
CA THR A 35 7.58 -4.23 10.41
C THR A 35 6.58 -3.23 9.86
N ASN A 36 5.30 -3.45 10.16
CA ASN A 36 4.26 -2.46 9.92
C ASN A 36 4.12 -1.46 11.08
N LYS A 37 5.08 -1.40 12.02
CA LYS A 37 5.07 -0.41 13.12
C LYS A 37 4.93 1.02 12.60
N ASP A 38 5.74 1.39 11.60
CA ASP A 38 5.67 2.69 10.94
C ASP A 38 4.26 2.99 10.37
N LEU A 39 3.58 1.96 9.84
CA LEU A 39 2.22 2.04 9.32
C LEU A 39 1.22 2.28 10.46
N PHE A 40 1.33 1.56 11.57
CA PHE A 40 0.40 1.68 12.69
C PHE A 40 0.54 3.00 13.42
N GLU A 41 1.76 3.46 13.67
CA GLU A 41 2.02 4.76 14.27
C GLU A 41 1.43 5.90 13.43
N GLU A 42 1.64 5.84 12.11
CA GLU A 42 1.07 6.83 11.19
C GLU A 42 -0.45 6.73 11.10
N ALA A 43 -1.02 5.52 11.08
CA ALA A 43 -2.46 5.32 11.07
C ALA A 43 -3.11 5.88 12.35
N ARG A 44 -2.54 5.61 13.53
CA ARG A 44 -3.00 6.17 14.80
C ARG A 44 -2.95 7.69 14.79
N ARG A 45 -1.87 8.29 14.28
CA ARG A 45 -1.73 9.74 14.14
C ARG A 45 -2.81 10.33 13.25
N LEU A 46 -3.08 9.70 12.09
CA LEU A 46 -4.06 10.20 11.11
C LEU A 46 -5.52 10.01 11.57
N TYR A 47 -5.79 9.06 12.45
CA TYR A 47 -7.12 8.74 12.95
C TYR A 47 -7.28 8.98 14.47
N ALA A 48 -6.45 9.84 15.06
CA ALA A 48 -6.42 10.08 16.51
C ALA A 48 -7.80 10.47 17.10
N ASN A 49 -8.64 11.12 16.31
CA ASN A 49 -9.97 11.59 16.72
C ASN A 49 -11.10 10.61 16.32
N ASN A 50 -10.78 9.39 15.89
CA ASN A 50 -11.76 8.40 15.44
C ASN A 50 -11.55 7.07 16.18
N GLU A 51 -12.16 6.96 17.37
CA GLU A 51 -12.07 5.80 18.25
C GLU A 51 -12.46 4.49 17.56
N ARG A 52 -13.48 4.53 16.69
CA ARG A 52 -13.90 3.35 15.91
C ARG A 52 -12.78 2.85 15.00
N ILE A 53 -12.05 3.75 14.34
CA ILE A 53 -10.93 3.36 13.47
C ILE A 53 -9.72 2.94 14.31
N LEU A 54 -9.48 3.58 15.46
CA LEU A 54 -8.41 3.18 16.38
C LEU A 54 -8.59 1.73 16.86
N ALA A 55 -9.80 1.33 17.23
CA ALA A 55 -10.09 -0.06 17.59
C ALA A 55 -9.80 -1.05 16.44
N VAL A 56 -10.12 -0.68 15.20
CA VAL A 56 -9.80 -1.49 14.00
C VAL A 56 -8.29 -1.54 13.74
N ILE A 57 -7.56 -0.47 14.02
CA ILE A 57 -6.10 -0.44 13.91
C ILE A 57 -5.46 -1.40 14.93
N GLU A 58 -5.96 -1.41 16.17
CA GLU A 58 -5.49 -2.32 17.22
C GLU A 58 -5.80 -3.79 16.91
N GLU A 59 -7.00 -4.07 16.41
CA GLU A 59 -7.37 -5.41 15.93
C GLU A 59 -6.45 -5.86 14.81
N PHE A 60 -6.21 -5.00 13.81
CA PHE A 60 -5.28 -5.31 12.73
C PHE A 60 -3.88 -5.56 13.31
N GLU A 61 -3.33 -4.69 14.15
CA GLU A 61 -1.96 -4.85 14.65
C GLU A 61 -1.75 -6.18 15.40
N ARG A 62 -2.77 -6.66 16.10
CA ARG A 62 -2.74 -7.94 16.82
C ARG A 62 -2.91 -9.15 15.90
N GLU A 63 -3.86 -9.09 14.96
CA GLU A 63 -4.30 -10.24 14.16
C GLU A 63 -3.62 -10.30 12.78
N TYR A 64 -2.82 -9.30 12.41
CA TYR A 64 -2.25 -9.21 11.08
C TYR A 64 -1.22 -10.31 10.81
N GLN A 65 -1.46 -11.01 9.71
CA GLN A 65 -0.53 -11.97 9.13
C GLN A 65 -0.32 -11.65 7.65
N ALA A 66 0.90 -11.90 7.17
CA ALA A 66 1.32 -11.52 5.81
C ALA A 66 0.49 -12.22 4.71
N ASP A 67 -0.08 -13.38 5.00
CA ASP A 67 -0.98 -14.18 4.16
C ASP A 67 -2.44 -13.70 4.18
N HIS A 68 -2.80 -12.76 5.07
CA HIS A 68 -4.12 -12.13 5.13
C HIS A 68 -4.17 -10.66 4.67
N ALA A 69 -3.07 -10.11 4.17
CA ALA A 69 -2.98 -8.74 3.64
C ALA A 69 -4.09 -8.34 2.65
N ILE A 70 -4.50 -9.18 1.68
CA ILE A 70 -5.60 -8.84 0.75
C ILE A 70 -6.94 -8.71 1.49
N LYS A 71 -7.23 -9.56 2.48
CA LYS A 71 -8.46 -9.50 3.28
C LYS A 71 -8.57 -8.14 3.94
N TRP A 72 -7.51 -7.71 4.62
CA TRP A 72 -7.51 -6.42 5.29
C TRP A 72 -7.54 -5.21 4.34
N TYR A 73 -7.01 -5.35 3.12
CA TYR A 73 -7.11 -4.33 2.08
C TYR A 73 -8.54 -4.21 1.51
N LYS A 74 -9.30 -5.29 1.43
CA LYS A 74 -10.63 -5.32 0.80
C LYS A 74 -11.78 -4.82 1.67
N CYS A 75 -11.67 -4.86 3.00
CA CYS A 75 -12.77 -4.57 3.94
C CYS A 75 -13.17 -3.09 4.10
N ASP A 76 -13.18 -2.27 3.02
CA ASP A 76 -13.34 -0.80 3.06
C ASP A 76 -12.67 -0.17 4.29
N SER A 77 -11.45 -0.64 4.54
CA SER A 77 -10.77 -0.43 5.80
C SER A 77 -10.06 0.93 5.76
N PHE A 78 -9.61 1.36 6.94
CA PHE A 78 -8.72 2.50 7.05
C PHE A 78 -7.48 2.34 6.14
N LEU A 79 -7.01 1.11 5.89
CA LEU A 79 -5.88 0.81 5.00
C LEU A 79 -6.20 1.09 3.54
N TYR A 80 -7.36 0.66 3.05
CA TYR A 80 -7.77 0.93 1.67
C TYR A 80 -7.73 2.44 1.42
N ARG A 81 -8.31 3.24 2.33
CA ARG A 81 -8.35 4.70 2.22
C ARG A 81 -6.96 5.32 2.29
N LEU A 82 -6.13 4.89 3.24
CA LEU A 82 -4.78 5.41 3.44
C LEU A 82 -3.88 5.14 2.22
N ILE A 83 -3.86 3.90 1.73
CA ILE A 83 -3.00 3.51 0.61
C ILE A 83 -3.44 4.23 -0.66
N ASN A 84 -4.74 4.25 -0.97
CA ASN A 84 -5.23 4.95 -2.16
C ASN A 84 -5.01 6.46 -2.08
N LYS A 85 -5.12 7.06 -0.89
CA LYS A 85 -4.75 8.46 -0.67
C LYS A 85 -3.26 8.67 -0.98
N ALA A 86 -2.38 7.90 -0.35
CA ALA A 86 -0.93 8.01 -0.50
C ALA A 86 -0.49 7.86 -1.97
N LEU A 87 -1.04 6.88 -2.69
CA LEU A 87 -0.75 6.65 -4.10
C LEU A 87 -1.26 7.79 -4.99
N ARG A 88 -2.47 8.31 -4.74
CA ARG A 88 -3.06 9.41 -5.52
C ARG A 88 -2.30 10.73 -5.32
N THR A 89 -1.87 11.00 -4.09
CA THR A 89 -1.09 12.20 -3.76
C THR A 89 0.40 12.03 -4.03
N ARG A 90 0.86 10.82 -4.37
CA ARG A 90 2.28 10.47 -4.51
C ARG A 90 3.08 10.82 -3.25
N ASP A 91 2.49 10.64 -2.09
CA ASP A 91 3.15 10.84 -0.81
C ASP A 91 4.15 9.70 -0.58
N ILE A 92 5.39 9.90 -1.03
CA ILE A 92 6.45 8.89 -1.00
C ILE A 92 6.72 8.45 0.43
N CYS A 93 6.70 9.38 1.40
CA CYS A 93 6.91 9.08 2.81
C CYS A 93 5.82 8.13 3.31
N LEU A 94 4.55 8.42 3.02
CA LEU A 94 3.42 7.59 3.43
C LEU A 94 3.42 6.23 2.71
N ILE A 95 3.72 6.20 1.41
CA ILE A 95 3.86 4.95 0.63
C ILE A 95 4.98 4.08 1.23
N PHE A 96 6.11 4.68 1.60
CA PHE A 96 7.24 3.96 2.20
C PHE A 96 6.86 3.35 3.55
N LYS A 97 6.08 4.04 4.39
CA LYS A 97 5.56 3.45 5.63
C LYS A 97 4.69 2.22 5.38
N PHE A 98 4.02 2.14 4.22
CA PHE A 98 3.19 1.01 3.81
C PHE A 98 3.90 -0.06 2.97
N ARG A 99 5.22 0.06 2.77
CA ARG A 99 6.01 -0.78 1.85
C ARG A 99 5.80 -2.28 2.03
N TYR A 100 5.81 -2.78 3.27
CA TYR A 100 5.71 -4.22 3.53
C TYR A 100 4.31 -4.77 3.31
N LEU A 101 3.28 -3.99 3.67
CA LEU A 101 1.91 -4.34 3.31
C LEU A 101 1.74 -4.42 1.79
N ILE A 102 2.30 -3.46 1.04
CA ILE A 102 2.26 -3.47 -0.43
C ILE A 102 2.97 -4.71 -0.98
N GLN A 103 4.13 -5.09 -0.42
CA GLN A 103 4.84 -6.32 -0.77
C GLN A 103 3.99 -7.57 -0.50
N HIS A 104 3.34 -7.66 0.67
CA HIS A 104 2.47 -8.78 1.03
C HIS A 104 1.25 -8.89 0.11
N ILE A 105 0.58 -7.77 -0.19
CA ILE A 105 -0.52 -7.72 -1.17
C ILE A 105 -0.03 -8.21 -2.54
N ARG A 106 1.13 -7.73 -2.99
CA ARG A 106 1.69 -8.13 -4.29
C ARG A 106 2.02 -9.61 -4.35
N LYS A 107 2.56 -10.18 -3.28
CA LYS A 107 2.86 -11.61 -3.16
C LYS A 107 1.58 -12.42 -3.25
N GLN A 108 0.57 -12.12 -2.43
CA GLN A 108 -0.70 -12.84 -2.46
C GLN A 108 -1.41 -12.74 -3.82
N LEU A 109 -1.37 -11.59 -4.49
CA LEU A 109 -1.95 -11.45 -5.83
C LEU A 109 -1.25 -12.36 -6.84
N LYS A 110 0.08 -12.48 -6.78
CA LYS A 110 0.83 -13.43 -7.63
C LYS A 110 0.46 -14.87 -7.32
N ASP A 111 0.38 -15.23 -6.04
CA ASP A 111 0.04 -16.59 -5.62
C ASP A 111 -1.40 -16.95 -6.06
N GLN A 112 -2.35 -16.02 -5.96
CA GLN A 112 -3.72 -16.21 -6.45
C GLN A 112 -3.77 -16.31 -7.98
N GLN A 113 -3.01 -15.50 -8.70
CA GLN A 113 -2.94 -15.55 -10.16
C GLN A 113 -2.37 -16.90 -10.65
N GLN A 114 -1.32 -17.40 -10.01
CA GLN A 114 -0.74 -18.71 -10.34
C GLN A 114 -1.73 -19.85 -10.12
N LYS A 115 -2.54 -19.80 -9.05
CA LYS A 115 -3.59 -20.79 -8.78
C LYS A 115 -4.71 -20.82 -9.83
N ILE A 116 -4.97 -19.70 -10.50
CA ILE A 116 -6.00 -19.62 -11.56
C ILE A 116 -5.48 -20.20 -12.88
N LEU A 117 -4.16 -20.15 -13.10
CA LEU A 117 -3.51 -20.57 -14.35
C LEU A 117 -2.98 -22.01 -14.31
N ALA A 118 -3.09 -22.69 -13.17
CA ALA A 118 -2.70 -24.08 -12.96
C ALA A 118 -3.95 -24.98 -12.95
#